data_AF-A0A3N7A6J7-F1
#
_entry.id   AF-A0A3N7A6J7-F1
#
_cell.length_a   1.000
_cell.length_b   1.000
_cell.length_c   1.000
_cell.angle_alpha   90.00
_cell.angle_beta   90.00
_cell.angle_gamma   90.00
#
_symmetry.space_group_name_H-M   'P 1'
#
loop_
_entity.id
_entity.type
_entity.pdbx_description
1 polymer ?
#
loop_
_entity_poly.entity_id
_entity_poly.type
_entity_poly.pdbx_seq_one_letter_code
_entity_poly.pdbx_strand_id
1 'polypeptide(L)'
;MKSILFFLFLVLSHIASAQSNICFQRAHGGFAEILIPVNQWHDSSVIVKAFDTIGQNAGGPVSFNTANLPKVTSTGGVQYYYIKTASPYSTIDLIFEVSSTLDAAVT
;
A
#
# COMPACT_ATOMS: atom_id res chain seq x y z
N MET A 1 -42.56 -37.32 -0.16
CA MET A 1 -41.53 -36.48 0.51
C MET A 1 -40.31 -36.46 -0.41
N LYS A 2 -40.06 -35.34 -1.11
CA LYS A 2 -38.89 -35.19 -1.99
C LYS A 2 -38.09 -33.98 -1.51
N SER A 3 -36.82 -34.26 -1.25
CA SER A 3 -35.84 -33.42 -0.56
C SER A 3 -35.63 -32.08 -1.25
N ILE A 4 -35.61 -31.02 -0.44
CA ILE A 4 -35.16 -29.67 -0.79
C ILE A 4 -33.64 -29.72 -0.96
N LEU A 5 -33.14 -29.39 -2.16
CA LEU A 5 -31.71 -29.15 -2.38
C LEU A 5 -31.48 -27.63 -2.40
N PHE A 6 -31.04 -27.11 -1.26
CA PHE A 6 -30.63 -25.72 -1.07
C PHE A 6 -29.32 -25.50 -1.84
N PHE A 7 -29.39 -24.89 -3.03
CA PHE A 7 -28.20 -24.37 -3.71
C PHE A 7 -27.74 -23.11 -2.98
N LEU A 8 -26.87 -23.30 -1.98
CA LEU A 8 -26.10 -22.22 -1.39
C LEU A 8 -25.11 -21.73 -2.45
N PHE A 9 -25.49 -20.72 -3.23
CA PHE A 9 -24.54 -19.95 -4.03
C PHE A 9 -23.65 -19.19 -3.03
N LEU A 10 -22.56 -19.83 -2.62
CA LEU A 10 -21.45 -19.18 -1.97
C LEU A 10 -20.85 -18.24 -3.03
N VAL A 11 -21.31 -16.99 -3.05
CA VAL A 11 -20.66 -15.92 -3.81
C VAL A 11 -19.33 -15.68 -3.11
N LEU A 12 -18.33 -16.46 -3.50
CA LEU A 12 -16.93 -16.19 -3.21
C LEU A 12 -16.57 -14.97 -4.06
N SER A 13 -16.99 -13.79 -3.61
CA SER A 13 -16.47 -12.53 -4.11
C SER A 13 -14.98 -12.56 -3.83
N HIS A 14 -14.23 -12.98 -4.84
CA HIS A 14 -12.82 -12.65 -4.94
C HIS A 14 -12.82 -11.13 -4.90
N ILE A 15 -12.49 -10.56 -3.74
CA ILE A 15 -12.16 -9.15 -3.62
C ILE A 15 -10.93 -9.03 -4.54
N ALA A 16 -11.18 -8.66 -5.80
CA ALA A 16 -10.14 -8.31 -6.74
C ALA A 16 -9.53 -7.05 -6.15
N SER A 17 -8.45 -7.24 -5.40
CA SER A 17 -7.73 -6.16 -4.76
C SER A 17 -7.21 -5.27 -5.88
N ALA A 18 -7.67 -4.02 -5.91
CA ALA A 18 -7.25 -3.08 -6.94
C ALA A 18 -5.77 -2.76 -6.72
N GLN A 19 -4.97 -2.86 -7.78
CA GLN A 19 -3.56 -2.50 -7.73
C GLN A 19 -3.44 -0.99 -8.00
N SER A 20 -2.86 -0.26 -7.05
CA SER A 20 -2.57 1.17 -7.19
C SER A 20 -1.18 1.38 -7.81
N ASN A 21 -1.03 2.37 -8.69
CA ASN A 21 0.27 2.73 -9.28
C ASN A 21 1.06 3.59 -8.30
N ILE A 22 1.65 2.95 -7.29
CA ILE A 22 2.45 3.60 -6.27
C ILE A 22 3.86 3.88 -6.82
N CYS A 23 4.32 5.11 -6.66
CA CYS A 23 5.68 5.50 -7.03
C CYS A 23 6.56 5.58 -5.78
N PHE A 24 7.71 4.91 -5.82
CA PHE A 24 8.73 4.97 -4.79
C PHE A 24 9.92 5.80 -5.28
N GLN A 25 10.25 6.86 -4.55
CA GLN A 25 11.46 7.64 -4.78
C GLN A 25 12.37 7.51 -3.56
N ARG A 26 13.63 7.12 -3.81
CA ARG A 26 14.68 7.20 -2.80
C ARG A 26 15.43 8.50 -3.03
N ALA A 27 15.37 9.41 -2.09
CA ALA A 27 16.36 10.48 -2.05
C ALA A 27 17.56 9.98 -1.24
N HIS A 28 18.76 10.17 -1.81
CA HIS A 28 20.03 9.82 -1.19
C HIS A 28 20.04 10.32 0.28
N GLY A 29 20.12 9.40 1.26
CA GLY A 29 20.13 9.77 2.68
C GLY A 29 19.14 9.05 3.60
N GLY A 30 18.73 7.83 3.27
CA GLY A 30 18.03 6.97 4.24
C GLY A 30 16.57 7.34 4.48
N PHE A 31 15.82 7.69 3.45
CA PHE A 31 14.35 7.75 3.50
C PHE A 31 13.73 7.29 2.19
N ALA A 32 12.48 6.82 2.27
CA ALA A 32 11.64 6.54 1.11
C ALA A 32 10.51 7.56 1.04
N GLU A 33 10.32 8.11 -0.14
CA GLU A 33 9.17 8.91 -0.51
C GLU A 33 8.21 8.03 -1.31
N ILE A 34 6.96 7.96 -0.87
CA ILE A 34 5.94 7.09 -1.43
C ILE A 34 4.80 7.99 -1.89
N LEU A 35 4.46 7.88 -3.17
CA LEU A 35 3.36 8.60 -3.80
C LEU A 35 2.27 7.61 -4.20
N ILE A 36 1.09 7.76 -3.60
CA ILE A 36 -0.06 6.89 -3.84
C ILE A 36 -1.15 7.69 -4.55
N PRO A 37 -1.53 7.37 -5.80
CA PRO A 37 -2.59 8.09 -6.50
C PRO A 37 -3.90 8.05 -5.71
N VAL A 38 -4.45 9.23 -5.39
CA VAL A 38 -5.66 9.35 -4.55
C VAL A 38 -6.86 8.67 -5.21
N ASN A 39 -6.94 8.71 -6.54
CA ASN A 39 -8.03 8.12 -7.31
C ASN A 39 -7.90 6.60 -7.53
N GLN A 40 -6.82 5.96 -7.06
CA GLN A 40 -6.59 4.53 -7.19
C GLN A 40 -6.49 3.81 -5.84
N TRP A 41 -6.53 4.56 -4.73
CA TRP A 41 -6.47 4.01 -3.39
C TRP A 41 -7.87 3.97 -2.77
N HIS A 42 -8.27 2.81 -2.25
CA HIS A 42 -9.65 2.56 -1.85
C HIS A 42 -9.83 2.54 -0.32
N ASP A 43 -8.79 2.21 0.44
CA ASP A 43 -8.85 2.17 1.90
C ASP A 43 -8.61 3.56 2.53
N SER A 44 -9.16 3.75 3.73
CA SER A 44 -8.85 4.87 4.62
C SER A 44 -7.46 4.78 5.26
N SER A 45 -6.82 3.62 5.16
CA SER A 45 -5.51 3.33 5.75
C SER A 45 -4.46 2.99 4.70
N VAL A 46 -3.20 3.32 5.01
CA VAL A 46 -2.01 2.91 4.27
C VAL A 46 -1.06 2.23 5.24
N ILE A 47 -0.73 0.96 4.98
CA ILE A 47 0.23 0.19 5.76
C ILE A 47 1.55 0.17 4.99
N VAL A 48 2.63 0.60 5.63
CA VAL A 48 3.98 0.55 5.08
C VAL A 48 4.84 -0.41 5.89
N LYS A 49 5.51 -1.32 5.19
CA LYS A 49 6.54 -2.21 5.74
C LYS A 49 7.85 -2.01 4.99
N ALA A 50 8.96 -2.34 5.63
CA ALA A 50 10.26 -2.40 5.00
C ALA A 50 10.89 -3.76 5.25
N PHE A 51 11.53 -4.32 4.22
CA PHE A 51 12.29 -5.55 4.26
C PHE A 51 13.72 -5.29 3.82
N ASP A 52 14.67 -6.07 4.30
CA ASP A 52 16.01 -6.09 3.71
C ASP A 52 16.01 -6.90 2.39
N THR A 53 17.15 -6.94 1.71
CA THR A 53 17.28 -7.61 0.42
C THR A 53 17.18 -9.15 0.48
N ILE A 54 17.17 -9.73 1.68
CA ILE A 54 16.94 -11.16 1.90
C ILE A 54 15.51 -11.45 2.40
N GLY A 55 14.65 -10.42 2.46
CA GLY A 55 13.23 -10.51 2.80
C GLY A 55 12.92 -10.51 4.29
N GLN A 56 13.89 -10.22 5.16
CA GLN A 56 13.66 -10.08 6.60
C GLN A 56 13.01 -8.73 6.90
N ASN A 57 12.15 -8.70 7.92
CA ASN A 57 11.56 -7.44 8.36
C ASN A 57 12.65 -6.47 8.83
N ALA A 58 12.70 -5.32 8.17
CA ALA A 58 13.64 -4.23 8.42
C ALA A 58 12.92 -2.96 8.91
N GLY A 59 11.59 -2.99 9.10
CA GLY A 59 10.85 -1.86 9.65
C GLY A 59 9.35 -1.93 9.46
N GLY A 60 8.60 -1.30 10.36
CA GLY A 60 7.14 -1.34 10.39
C GLY A 60 6.58 -2.67 10.93
N PRO A 61 5.27 -2.93 10.75
CA PRO A 61 4.30 -2.15 9.97
C PRO A 61 3.97 -0.80 10.60
N VAL A 62 3.87 0.25 9.78
CA VAL A 62 3.38 1.58 10.18
C VAL A 62 2.08 1.86 9.43
N SER A 63 1.04 2.28 10.14
CA SER A 63 -0.26 2.61 9.55
C SER A 63 -0.49 4.11 9.53
N PHE A 64 -0.89 4.64 8.37
CA PHE A 64 -1.25 6.02 8.14
C PHE A 64 -2.73 6.12 7.80
N ASN A 65 -3.43 7.13 8.33
CA ASN A 65 -4.79 7.46 7.91
C ASN A 65 -4.73 8.42 6.72
N THR A 66 -5.37 8.07 5.60
CA THR A 66 -5.35 8.86 4.37
C THR A 66 -5.99 10.25 4.54
N ALA A 67 -6.87 10.44 5.52
CA ALA A 67 -7.43 11.75 5.86
C ALA A 67 -6.39 12.72 6.45
N ASN A 68 -5.31 12.18 7.03
CA ASN A 68 -4.25 12.96 7.68
C ASN A 68 -2.99 13.07 6.80
N LEU A 69 -2.95 12.36 5.67
CA LEU A 69 -1.80 12.39 4.78
C LEU A 69 -1.78 13.68 3.96
N PRO A 70 -0.61 14.36 3.87
CA PRO A 70 -0.47 15.46 2.95
C PRO A 70 -0.67 14.97 1.52
N LYS A 71 -1.19 15.85 0.68
CA LYS A 71 -1.43 15.57 -0.73
C LYS A 71 -0.55 16.47 -1.59
N VAL A 72 0.02 15.88 -2.63
CA VAL A 72 0.79 16.61 -3.65
C VAL A 72 0.12 16.45 -5.01
N THR A 73 0.22 17.48 -5.84
CA THR A 73 -0.35 17.46 -7.20
C THR A 73 0.78 17.50 -8.21
N SER A 74 0.82 16.50 -9.10
CA SER A 74 1.76 16.48 -10.22
C SER A 74 1.45 17.57 -11.25
N THR A 75 2.41 17.88 -12.11
CA THR A 75 2.23 18.82 -13.23
C THR A 75 1.06 18.46 -14.15
N GLY A 76 0.70 17.17 -14.24
CA GLY A 76 -0.45 16.68 -15.01
C GLY A 76 -1.79 16.71 -14.26
N GLY A 77 -1.86 17.28 -13.05
CA GLY A 77 -3.09 17.40 -12.26
C GLY A 77 -3.47 16.16 -11.43
N VAL A 78 -2.71 15.07 -11.51
CA VAL A 78 -2.94 13.89 -10.67
C VAL A 78 -2.52 14.19 -9.24
N GLN A 79 -3.41 13.90 -8.28
CA GLN A 79 -3.19 14.07 -6.84
C GLN A 79 -2.70 12.76 -6.21
N TYR A 80 -1.71 12.87 -5.33
CA TYR A 80 -1.11 11.74 -4.62
C TYR A 80 -1.14 11.99 -3.12
N TYR A 81 -1.41 10.94 -2.33
CA TYR A 81 -0.98 10.92 -0.94
C TYR A 81 0.54 10.84 -0.90
N TYR A 82 1.17 11.66 -0.07
CA TYR A 82 2.61 11.70 0.10
C TYR A 82 3.00 11.18 1.48
N ILE A 83 3.84 10.15 1.50
CA ILE A 83 4.42 9.58 2.71
C ILE A 83 5.94 9.69 2.59
N LYS A 84 6.57 10.22 3.64
CA LYS A 84 8.02 10.21 3.81
C LYS A 84 8.35 9.38 5.04
N THR A 85 8.96 8.23 4.84
CA THR A 85 9.39 7.35 5.93
C THR A 85 10.91 7.28 5.99
N ALA A 86 11.47 7.45 7.18
CA ALA A 86 12.91 7.27 7.38
C ALA A 86 13.24 5.78 7.28
N SER A 87 14.29 5.46 6.52
CA SER A 87 14.93 4.17 6.60
C SER A 87 15.58 4.05 7.98
N PRO A 88 15.30 2.99 8.75
CA PRO A 88 16.05 2.73 9.98
C PRO A 88 17.52 2.38 9.69
N TYR A 89 17.88 2.11 8.43
CA TYR A 89 19.24 1.80 8.02
C TYR A 89 19.76 2.79 6.98
N SER A 90 20.93 3.37 7.24
CA SER A 90 21.57 4.35 6.35
C SER A 90 22.46 3.73 5.27
N THR A 91 22.76 2.42 5.36
CA THR A 91 23.79 1.76 4.54
C THR A 91 23.32 0.51 3.79
N ILE A 92 22.06 0.08 3.98
CA ILE A 92 21.50 -1.07 3.25
C ILE A 92 20.31 -0.64 2.40
N ASP A 93 20.15 -1.33 1.28
CA ASP A 93 18.96 -1.22 0.46
C ASP A 93 17.79 -1.91 1.16
N LEU A 94 16.65 -1.22 1.19
CA LEU A 94 15.40 -1.74 1.72
C LEU A 94 14.36 -1.92 0.61
N ILE A 95 13.55 -2.95 0.69
CA ILE A 95 12.35 -3.14 -0.11
C ILE A 95 11.18 -2.60 0.70
N PHE A 96 10.44 -1.64 0.18
CA PHE A 96 9.26 -1.11 0.86
C PHE A 96 8.02 -1.79 0.30
N GLU A 97 7.09 -2.17 1.16
CA GLU A 97 5.77 -2.67 0.77
C GLU A 97 4.71 -1.68 1.24
N VAL A 98 3.77 -1.35 0.35
CA VAL A 98 2.60 -0.53 0.67
C VAL A 98 1.35 -1.33 0.39
N SER A 99 0.46 -1.43 1.37
CA SER A 99 -0.78 -2.20 1.28
C SER A 99 -1.91 -1.62 2.13
N SER A 100 -3.12 -2.16 1.98
CA SER A 100 -4.22 -1.95 2.92
C SER A 100 -5.09 -3.21 3.02
N THR A 101 -6.28 -3.11 3.62
CA THR A 101 -7.23 -4.24 3.60
C THR A 101 -7.93 -4.36 2.25
N LEU A 102 -8.04 -3.26 1.50
CA LEU A 102 -8.77 -3.19 0.22
C LEU A 102 -7.83 -3.10 -1.00
N ASP A 103 -6.60 -2.64 -0.81
CA ASP A 103 -5.62 -2.37 -1.86
C ASP A 103 -4.44 -3.34 -1.77
N ALA A 104 -4.02 -3.85 -2.94
CA ALA A 104 -3.03 -4.93 -3.02
C ALA A 104 -1.66 -4.42 -2.59
N ALA A 105 -0.83 -5.33 -2.08
CA ALA A 105 0.56 -5.01 -1.76
C ALA A 105 1.32 -4.60 -3.04
N VAL A 106 2.03 -3.47 -2.97
CA VAL A 106 2.93 -2.97 -4.02
C VAL A 106 4.31 -2.73 -3.40
N THR A 107 5.36 -3.20 -4.08
CA THR A 107 6.76 -3.13 -3.62
C THR A 107 7.68 -2.46 -4.63
#